data_AF-A0A1D7TG30-F1
#
_entry.id   AF-A0A1D7TG30-F1
#
_cell.length_a   1.000
_cell.length_b   1.000
_cell.length_c   1.000
_cell.angle_alpha   90.00
_cell.angle_beta   90.00
_cell.angle_gamma   90.00
#
_symmetry.space_group_name_H-M   'P 1'
#
loop_
_entity.id
_entity.type
_entity.pdbx_description
1 polymer ?
#
loop_
_entity_poly.entity_id
_entity_poly.type
_entity_poly.pdbx_seq_one_letter_code
_entity_poly.pdbx_strand_id
1 'polypeptide(L)'
;MEKEVISSSDKEKFLAASALFLKEFELSFTEYFTCLCVNYDKAVSKDEAKEIALTIYQGLFKCDYDIEELREDLFVRMRHDGVMIGFLINRTLFYLIESYLSFVRKQEIASQVELLIGCVSHFINVIESEVTPKVCNATAAFDVSFSSDVMFTPTNNIIEAFHTMRDDNQSVTFLNLYKGVPISSEASIVEIEGEQVTFRIDKLQEIAMKLDGQAFIVKNNYFNKHLKADIIYSDFQNNTVVLKNFIYLLNMPALQREFIRVHPDIIANVYLHQFGNMQTIGRLYDLSMNGLGVVSSENNGIFVGAKVLVAFELNSVSTSVNGDKKIEVQGEVINVIEYKDSYRYCMRIVPNREMSEKILHYITKREHEILEDLNNELNEYRV
;
A
#
# COMPACT_ATOMS: atom_id res chain seq x y z
N MET A 1 -8.12 28.29 7.91
CA MET A 1 -8.85 28.02 9.17
C MET A 1 -7.82 27.47 10.15
N GLU A 2 -7.68 28.07 11.32
CA GLU A 2 -6.66 27.71 12.31
C GLU A 2 -6.73 26.22 12.65
N LYS A 3 -5.59 25.53 12.67
CA LYS A 3 -5.47 24.19 13.24
C LYS A 3 -5.89 24.31 14.72
N GLU A 4 -7.06 23.81 15.08
CA GLU A 4 -7.43 23.68 16.49
C GLU A 4 -6.55 22.59 17.13
N VAL A 5 -5.37 23.01 17.56
CA VAL A 5 -4.64 22.33 18.62
C VAL A 5 -5.55 22.41 19.83
N ILE A 6 -6.07 21.27 20.30
CA ILE A 6 -6.83 21.22 21.56
C ILE A 6 -5.99 21.93 22.62
N SER A 7 -6.53 23.03 23.15
CA SER A 7 -5.84 23.77 24.19
C SER A 7 -5.71 22.89 25.44
N SER A 8 -4.66 23.05 26.25
CA SER A 8 -4.50 22.33 27.52
C SER A 8 -5.77 22.42 28.39
N SER A 9 -6.49 23.55 28.28
CA SER A 9 -7.76 23.81 28.96
C SER A 9 -8.91 22.89 28.51
N ASP A 10 -8.99 22.53 27.23
CA ASP A 10 -10.09 21.70 26.72
C ASP A 10 -9.88 20.21 27.00
N LYS A 11 -8.62 19.76 27.04
CA LYS A 11 -8.26 18.41 27.50
C LYS A 11 -8.56 18.23 28.99
N GLU A 12 -8.22 19.22 29.83
CA GLU A 12 -8.56 19.18 31.27
C GLU A 12 -10.07 19.11 31.50
N LYS A 13 -10.86 19.85 30.72
CA LYS A 13 -12.33 19.77 30.75
C LYS A 13 -12.84 18.39 30.35
N PHE A 14 -12.27 17.78 29.31
CA PHE A 14 -12.63 16.42 28.89
C PHE A 14 -12.31 15.38 29.98
N LEU A 15 -11.11 15.43 30.56
CA LEU A 15 -10.69 14.51 31.62
C LEU A 15 -11.59 14.64 32.86
N ALA A 16 -11.98 15.87 33.23
CA ALA A 16 -12.91 16.10 34.32
C ALA A 16 -14.32 15.57 34.01
N ALA A 17 -14.85 15.86 32.82
CA ALA A 17 -16.19 15.43 32.41
C ALA A 17 -16.31 13.91 32.20
N SER A 18 -15.21 13.27 31.81
CA SER A 18 -15.16 11.84 31.50
C SER A 18 -14.51 10.99 32.59
N ALA A 19 -14.18 11.57 33.75
CA ALA A 19 -13.43 10.90 34.82
C ALA A 19 -14.03 9.56 35.26
N LEU A 20 -15.37 9.47 35.33
CA LEU A 20 -16.07 8.24 35.69
C LEU A 20 -15.86 7.15 34.62
N PHE A 21 -16.05 7.49 33.35
CA PHE A 21 -15.80 6.59 32.23
C PHE A 21 -14.34 6.12 32.23
N LEU A 22 -13.40 7.05 32.34
CA LEU A 22 -11.97 6.74 32.30
C LEU A 22 -11.55 5.81 33.46
N LYS A 23 -12.18 5.94 34.63
CA LYS A 23 -11.91 5.06 35.76
C LYS A 23 -12.52 3.67 35.58
N GLU A 24 -13.75 3.58 35.09
CA GLU A 24 -14.46 2.31 34.93
C GLU A 24 -13.98 1.50 33.71
N PHE A 25 -13.56 2.20 32.66
CA PHE A 25 -13.21 1.59 31.38
C PHE A 25 -11.80 1.00 31.36
N GLU A 26 -10.88 1.45 32.22
CA GLU A 26 -9.49 0.98 32.27
C GLU A 26 -9.40 -0.55 32.31
N LEU A 27 -10.15 -1.20 33.22
CA LEU A 27 -10.14 -2.65 33.34
C LEU A 27 -10.63 -3.34 32.05
N SER A 28 -11.72 -2.83 31.47
CA SER A 28 -12.31 -3.38 30.25
C SER A 28 -11.37 -3.20 29.05
N PHE A 29 -10.68 -2.07 28.99
CA PHE A 29 -9.66 -1.78 27.97
C PHE A 29 -8.50 -2.76 28.09
N THR A 30 -7.94 -2.92 29.30
CA THR A 30 -6.81 -3.82 29.57
C THR A 30 -7.16 -5.26 29.24
N GLU A 31 -8.33 -5.73 29.65
CA GLU A 31 -8.79 -7.09 29.35
C GLU A 31 -9.01 -7.33 27.85
N TYR A 32 -9.62 -6.37 27.16
CA TYR A 32 -9.85 -6.46 25.72
C TYR A 32 -8.53 -6.53 24.95
N PHE A 33 -7.60 -5.62 25.22
CA PHE A 33 -6.28 -5.62 24.58
C PHE A 33 -5.53 -6.92 24.87
N THR A 34 -5.53 -7.38 26.14
CA THR A 34 -4.86 -8.61 26.54
C THR A 34 -5.41 -9.82 25.78
N CYS A 35 -6.74 -9.93 25.68
CA CYS A 35 -7.40 -11.00 24.94
C CYS A 35 -7.03 -10.96 23.46
N LEU A 36 -7.06 -9.76 22.87
CA LEU A 36 -6.69 -9.56 21.47
C LEU A 36 -5.22 -9.94 21.22
N CYS A 37 -4.30 -9.48 22.06
CA CYS A 37 -2.88 -9.75 21.96
C CYS A 37 -2.58 -11.27 22.04
N VAL A 38 -3.08 -11.95 23.07
CA VAL A 38 -2.83 -13.39 23.28
C VAL A 38 -3.49 -14.29 22.22
N ASN A 39 -4.61 -13.84 21.62
CA ASN A 39 -5.26 -14.60 20.55
C ASN A 39 -4.52 -14.49 19.22
N TYR A 40 -3.89 -13.35 18.95
CA TYR A 40 -3.18 -13.09 17.71
C TYR A 40 -1.71 -13.48 17.77
N ASP A 41 -1.10 -13.44 18.97
CA ASP A 41 0.30 -13.78 19.17
C ASP A 41 0.48 -14.65 20.42
N LYS A 42 1.13 -15.80 20.25
CA LYS A 42 1.41 -16.74 21.33
C LYS A 42 2.75 -16.48 22.02
N ALA A 43 3.58 -15.58 21.48
CA ALA A 43 4.88 -15.24 22.03
C ALA A 43 4.79 -14.32 23.26
N VAL A 44 3.75 -13.48 23.33
CA VAL A 44 3.54 -12.52 24.43
C VAL A 44 2.73 -13.17 25.55
N SER A 45 3.24 -13.15 26.77
CA SER A 45 2.50 -13.67 27.93
C SER A 45 1.31 -12.77 28.28
N LYS A 46 0.31 -13.35 28.97
CA LYS A 46 -0.88 -12.61 29.41
C LYS A 46 -0.53 -11.43 30.35
N ASP A 47 0.48 -11.60 31.20
CA ASP A 47 0.89 -10.57 32.15
C ASP A 47 1.65 -9.45 31.45
N GLU A 48 2.52 -9.78 30.49
CA GLU A 48 3.16 -8.78 29.62
C GLU A 48 2.09 -8.00 28.86
N ALA A 49 1.16 -8.67 28.18
CA ALA A 49 0.07 -8.04 27.41
C ALA A 49 -0.78 -7.07 28.26
N LYS A 50 -0.99 -7.37 29.55
CA LYS A 50 -1.67 -6.48 30.48
C LYS A 50 -0.87 -5.23 30.80
N GLU A 51 0.43 -5.36 31.02
CA GLU A 51 1.31 -4.21 31.25
C GLU A 51 1.30 -3.29 30.02
N ILE A 52 1.40 -3.85 28.81
CA ILE A 52 1.32 -3.08 27.56
C ILE A 52 0.02 -2.28 27.49
N ALA A 53 -1.10 -2.95 27.74
CA ALA A 53 -2.42 -2.32 27.67
C ALA A 53 -2.55 -1.17 28.68
N LEU A 54 -2.03 -1.35 29.90
CA LEU A 54 -2.07 -0.33 30.93
C LEU A 54 -1.22 0.89 30.52
N THR A 55 -0.03 0.66 29.98
CA THR A 55 0.85 1.72 29.48
C THR A 55 0.20 2.51 28.34
N ILE A 56 -0.42 1.84 27.37
CA ILE A 56 -1.18 2.50 26.29
C ILE A 56 -2.33 3.33 26.86
N TYR A 57 -3.11 2.75 27.79
CA TYR A 57 -4.25 3.43 28.39
C TYR A 57 -3.84 4.70 29.13
N GLN A 58 -2.75 4.62 29.89
CA GLN A 58 -2.22 5.77 30.62
C GLN A 58 -1.64 6.83 29.68
N GLY A 59 -0.93 6.42 28.63
CA GLY A 59 -0.41 7.33 27.60
C GLY A 59 -1.50 8.09 26.83
N LEU A 60 -2.69 7.50 26.66
CA LEU A 60 -3.83 8.16 26.03
C LEU A 60 -4.37 9.34 26.85
N PHE A 61 -4.31 9.28 28.18
CA PHE A 61 -5.07 10.18 29.05
C PHE A 61 -4.25 10.97 30.10
N LYS A 62 -2.98 10.63 30.36
CA LYS A 62 -2.12 11.39 31.29
C LYS A 62 -1.24 12.39 30.55
N CYS A 63 -1.20 13.64 31.00
CA CYS A 63 -0.43 14.74 30.37
C CYS A 63 1.08 14.69 30.60
N ASP A 64 1.57 13.93 31.58
CA ASP A 64 2.98 13.89 31.96
C ASP A 64 3.57 12.48 31.89
N TYR A 65 2.94 11.56 31.14
CA TYR A 65 3.55 10.26 30.92
C TYR A 65 4.71 10.46 29.97
N ASP A 66 5.92 10.47 30.53
CA ASP A 66 7.13 10.49 29.73
C ASP A 66 7.06 9.28 28.79
N ILE A 67 6.99 9.53 27.48
CA ILE A 67 6.93 8.43 26.51
C ILE A 67 8.25 7.66 26.48
N GLU A 68 9.30 8.16 27.14
CA GLU A 68 10.46 7.35 27.54
C GLU A 68 10.09 6.16 28.45
N GLU A 69 9.04 6.26 29.29
CA GLU A 69 8.50 5.13 30.06
C GLU A 69 7.65 4.17 29.22
N LEU A 70 7.22 4.58 28.03
CA LEU A 70 6.57 3.70 27.05
C LEU A 70 7.66 2.78 26.49
N ARG A 71 8.07 1.78 27.30
CA ARG A 71 9.30 0.99 27.14
C ARG A 71 9.63 0.75 25.67
N GLU A 72 10.61 1.50 25.14
CA GLU A 72 11.07 1.36 23.76
C GLU A 72 11.39 -0.11 23.43
N ASP A 73 11.96 -0.83 24.40
CA ASP A 73 12.23 -2.27 24.36
C ASP A 73 11.01 -3.15 24.06
N LEU A 74 9.81 -2.72 24.45
CA LEU A 74 8.58 -3.50 24.34
C LEU A 74 8.08 -3.54 22.89
N PHE A 75 7.99 -2.39 22.23
CA PHE A 75 7.58 -2.32 20.81
C PHE A 75 8.60 -2.98 19.89
N VAL A 76 9.89 -2.86 20.23
CA VAL A 76 10.99 -3.55 19.53
C VAL A 76 10.87 -5.07 19.70
N ARG A 77 10.66 -5.56 20.93
CA ARG A 77 10.54 -6.99 21.23
C ARG A 77 9.31 -7.61 20.60
N MET A 78 8.15 -6.98 20.75
CA MET A 78 6.90 -7.41 20.11
C MET A 78 7.07 -7.59 18.60
N ARG A 79 7.83 -6.73 17.94
CA ARG A 79 8.13 -6.90 16.51
C ARG A 79 9.09 -8.05 16.23
N HIS A 80 10.16 -8.18 17.01
CA HIS A 80 11.07 -9.31 16.89
C HIS A 80 10.30 -10.64 16.96
N ASP A 81 9.23 -10.66 17.76
CA ASP A 81 8.39 -11.82 17.97
C ASP A 81 7.23 -11.94 16.95
N GLY A 82 7.08 -10.96 16.03
CA GLY A 82 6.11 -11.01 14.92
C GLY A 82 4.74 -10.37 15.19
N VAL A 83 4.57 -9.64 16.29
CA VAL A 83 3.29 -9.08 16.70
C VAL A 83 2.84 -7.94 15.77
N MET A 84 1.57 -7.99 15.32
CA MET A 84 0.93 -6.92 14.53
C MET A 84 0.45 -5.74 15.40
N ILE A 85 1.38 -4.96 15.93
CA ILE A 85 1.13 -3.85 16.88
C ILE A 85 0.13 -2.82 16.31
N GLY A 86 0.28 -2.44 15.04
CA GLY A 86 -0.63 -1.52 14.34
C GLY A 86 -2.10 -1.93 14.45
N PHE A 87 -2.36 -3.21 14.20
CA PHE A 87 -3.69 -3.80 14.30
C PHE A 87 -4.22 -3.79 15.74
N LEU A 88 -3.39 -4.17 16.72
CA LEU A 88 -3.80 -4.25 18.14
C LEU A 88 -4.25 -2.88 18.67
N ILE A 89 -3.44 -1.84 18.45
CA ILE A 89 -3.78 -0.49 18.91
C ILE A 89 -4.99 0.04 18.15
N ASN A 90 -5.05 -0.06 16.83
CA ASN A 90 -6.21 0.42 16.05
C ASN A 90 -7.53 -0.22 16.54
N ARG A 91 -7.54 -1.55 16.73
CA ARG A 91 -8.73 -2.25 17.19
C ARG A 91 -9.15 -1.84 18.61
N THR A 92 -8.16 -1.59 19.47
CA THR A 92 -8.40 -1.19 20.87
C THR A 92 -8.87 0.27 20.95
N LEU A 93 -8.38 1.16 20.08
CA LEU A 93 -8.87 2.54 19.96
C LEU A 93 -10.31 2.60 19.42
N PHE A 94 -10.69 1.74 18.47
CA PHE A 94 -12.09 1.60 18.05
C PHE A 94 -12.97 1.16 19.23
N TYR A 95 -12.53 0.17 19.99
CA TYR A 95 -13.25 -0.31 21.17
C TYR A 95 -13.43 0.79 22.23
N LEU A 96 -12.43 1.65 22.42
CA LEU A 96 -12.51 2.83 23.27
C LEU A 96 -13.60 3.81 22.80
N ILE A 97 -13.63 4.16 21.52
CA ILE A 97 -14.60 5.10 20.95
C ILE A 97 -16.03 4.54 21.05
N GLU A 98 -16.23 3.26 20.69
CA GLU A 98 -17.53 2.58 20.80
C GLU A 98 -18.03 2.56 22.25
N SER A 99 -17.14 2.24 23.20
CA SER A 99 -17.47 2.16 24.61
C SER A 99 -17.79 3.53 25.21
N TYR A 100 -17.05 4.57 24.82
CA TYR A 100 -17.33 5.94 25.21
C TYR A 100 -18.70 6.41 24.70
N LEU A 101 -19.00 6.19 23.42
CA LEU A 101 -20.30 6.51 22.84
C LEU A 101 -21.44 5.77 23.55
N SER A 102 -21.24 4.49 23.90
CA SER A 102 -22.23 3.75 24.68
C SER A 102 -22.40 4.31 26.09
N PHE A 103 -21.32 4.74 26.75
CA PHE A 103 -21.37 5.34 28.08
C PHE A 103 -22.14 6.66 28.06
N VAL A 104 -21.81 7.55 27.13
CA VAL A 104 -22.45 8.86 26.96
C VAL A 104 -23.96 8.69 26.70
N ARG A 105 -24.34 7.74 25.85
CA ARG A 105 -25.76 7.42 25.59
C ARG A 105 -26.49 6.90 26.83
N LYS A 106 -25.84 6.05 27.65
CA LYS A 106 -26.44 5.48 28.87
C LYS A 106 -26.60 6.52 29.99
N GLN A 107 -25.66 7.45 30.09
CA GLN A 107 -25.65 8.49 31.13
C GLN A 107 -26.39 9.77 30.72
N GLU A 108 -26.89 9.84 29.47
CA GLU A 108 -27.58 11.01 28.92
C GLU A 108 -26.74 12.31 28.97
N ILE A 109 -25.42 12.19 28.82
CA ILE A 109 -24.48 13.32 28.85
C ILE A 109 -24.21 13.81 27.41
N ALA A 110 -23.79 15.06 27.25
CA ALA A 110 -23.32 15.57 25.97
C ALA A 110 -22.04 14.84 25.52
N SER A 111 -22.02 14.41 24.26
CA SER A 111 -20.88 13.74 23.65
C SER A 111 -19.71 14.71 23.45
N GLN A 112 -18.54 14.38 23.98
CA GLN A 112 -17.28 15.11 23.74
C GLN A 112 -16.34 14.30 22.82
N VAL A 113 -16.91 13.64 21.81
CA VAL A 113 -16.17 12.77 20.89
C VAL A 113 -15.03 13.49 20.17
N GLU A 114 -15.19 14.76 19.83
CA GLU A 114 -14.12 15.56 19.20
C GLU A 114 -12.89 15.67 20.11
N LEU A 115 -13.09 15.86 21.42
CA LEU A 115 -12.01 15.90 22.40
C LEU A 115 -11.37 14.53 22.63
N LEU A 116 -12.17 13.45 22.62
CA LEU A 116 -11.66 12.08 22.66
C LEU A 116 -10.81 11.77 21.42
N ILE A 117 -11.29 12.13 20.23
CA ILE A 117 -10.55 11.96 18.97
C ILE A 117 -9.23 12.72 19.05
N GLY A 118 -9.23 13.96 19.53
CA GLY A 118 -7.98 14.70 19.67
C GLY A 118 -7.01 14.12 20.70
N CYS A 119 -7.49 13.48 21.78
CA CYS A 119 -6.62 12.73 22.70
C CYS A 119 -5.97 11.53 21.99
N VAL A 120 -6.75 10.79 21.20
CA VAL A 120 -6.25 9.65 20.39
C VAL A 120 -5.25 10.12 19.35
N SER A 121 -5.56 11.18 18.61
CA SER A 121 -4.67 11.75 17.59
C SER A 121 -3.37 12.27 18.19
N HIS A 122 -3.42 12.91 19.36
CA HIS A 122 -2.23 13.32 20.07
C HIS A 122 -1.36 12.12 20.44
N PHE A 123 -1.95 11.07 21.04
CA PHE A 123 -1.23 9.85 21.39
C PHE A 123 -0.57 9.18 20.17
N ILE A 124 -1.31 9.08 19.05
CA ILE A 124 -0.77 8.55 17.78
C ILE A 124 0.43 9.39 17.33
N ASN A 125 0.30 10.71 17.32
CA ASN A 125 1.39 11.62 16.91
C ASN A 125 2.64 11.43 17.77
N VAL A 126 2.50 11.22 19.09
CA VAL A 126 3.69 11.00 19.92
C VAL A 126 4.32 9.63 19.69
N ILE A 127 3.52 8.58 19.45
CA ILE A 127 4.10 7.29 19.05
C ILE A 127 4.85 7.43 17.72
N GLU A 128 4.27 8.13 16.74
CA GLU A 128 4.89 8.37 15.44
C GLU A 128 6.16 9.23 15.54
N SER A 129 6.22 10.22 16.43
CA SER A 129 7.37 11.11 16.56
C SER A 129 8.50 10.53 17.40
N GLU A 130 8.19 9.80 18.47
CA GLU A 130 9.19 9.33 19.44
C GLU A 130 9.59 7.88 19.21
N VAL A 131 8.62 6.99 18.93
CA VAL A 131 8.89 5.53 18.86
C VAL A 131 9.34 5.14 17.45
N THR A 132 8.66 5.62 16.41
CA THR A 132 8.95 5.20 15.02
C THR A 132 10.39 5.50 14.58
N PRO A 133 10.96 6.71 14.80
CA PRO A 133 12.33 7.00 14.37
C PRO A 133 13.38 6.19 15.13
N LYS A 134 13.19 5.97 16.44
CA LYS A 134 14.12 5.22 17.28
C LYS A 134 14.14 3.73 16.94
N VAL A 135 12.98 3.14 16.62
CA VAL A 135 12.89 1.73 16.20
C VAL A 135 13.38 1.51 14.75
N CYS A 136 13.15 2.46 13.84
CA CYS A 136 13.70 2.45 12.48
C CYS A 136 15.24 2.45 12.46
N ASN A 137 15.87 3.14 13.41
CA ASN A 137 17.34 3.15 13.55
C ASN A 137 17.89 1.83 14.09
N ALA A 138 17.10 1.08 14.87
CA ALA A 138 17.48 -0.23 15.39
C ALA A 138 17.26 -1.38 14.37
N THR A 139 16.30 -1.23 13.45
CA THR A 139 16.00 -2.24 12.41
C THR A 139 15.33 -1.58 11.19
N ALA A 140 15.86 -1.84 9.99
CA ALA A 140 15.52 -1.16 8.73
C ALA A 140 14.09 -1.36 8.15
N ALA A 141 13.10 -1.75 8.95
CA ALA A 141 11.77 -2.10 8.44
C ALA A 141 10.61 -1.86 9.45
N PHE A 142 10.71 -0.87 10.33
CA PHE A 142 9.60 -0.51 11.22
C PHE A 142 8.63 0.41 10.47
N ASP A 143 7.57 -0.16 9.90
CA ASP A 143 6.38 0.61 9.50
C ASP A 143 5.29 0.34 10.54
N VAL A 144 5.42 1.00 11.68
CA VAL A 144 4.28 1.22 12.57
C VAL A 144 3.76 2.61 12.26
N SER A 145 3.32 2.80 11.01
CA SER A 145 2.30 3.79 10.77
C SER A 145 1.03 3.26 11.42
N PHE A 146 0.67 3.83 12.58
CA PHE A 146 -0.74 3.88 12.97
C PHE A 146 -1.36 4.82 11.98
N SER A 147 -1.64 4.30 10.79
CA SER A 147 -2.03 5.11 9.66
C SER A 147 -3.12 6.08 10.12
N SER A 148 -2.79 7.36 10.12
CA SER A 148 -3.74 8.47 10.04
C SER A 148 -4.78 8.26 8.93
N ASP A 149 -4.54 7.29 8.03
CA ASP A 149 -5.43 6.80 6.99
C ASP A 149 -6.63 5.95 7.46
N VAL A 150 -6.77 5.56 8.75
CA VAL A 150 -7.95 4.77 9.22
C VAL A 150 -8.76 5.42 10.33
N MET A 151 -8.24 6.47 10.99
CA MET A 151 -8.94 7.10 12.11
C MET A 151 -9.02 8.62 11.91
N PHE A 152 -10.14 9.04 11.32
CA PHE A 152 -10.63 10.42 11.34
C PHE A 152 -9.57 11.51 11.07
N THR A 153 -9.02 11.53 9.85
CA THR A 153 -8.79 12.82 9.20
C THR A 153 -9.73 12.93 8.01
N PRO A 154 -10.47 14.05 7.87
CA PRO A 154 -11.55 14.15 6.92
C PRO A 154 -10.96 14.08 5.51
N THR A 155 -11.75 13.59 4.57
CA THR A 155 -11.59 13.78 3.11
C THR A 155 -11.16 15.21 2.71
N ASN A 156 -11.27 16.20 3.60
CA ASN A 156 -10.84 17.58 3.43
C ASN A 156 -9.36 17.82 3.09
N ASN A 157 -8.36 17.01 3.46
CA ASN A 157 -6.97 17.40 3.10
C ASN A 157 -6.64 17.15 1.62
N ILE A 158 -7.17 16.09 1.00
CA ILE A 158 -6.86 15.80 -0.41
C ILE A 158 -7.52 16.83 -1.33
N ILE A 159 -8.80 17.15 -1.09
CA ILE A 159 -9.53 18.13 -1.89
C ILE A 159 -8.96 19.54 -1.67
N GLU A 160 -8.64 19.92 -0.43
CA GLU A 160 -7.95 21.21 -0.15
C GLU A 160 -6.56 21.28 -0.80
N ALA A 161 -5.81 20.18 -0.81
CA ALA A 161 -4.54 20.11 -1.53
C ALA A 161 -4.74 20.29 -3.04
N PHE A 162 -5.77 19.69 -3.64
CA PHE A 162 -6.09 19.94 -5.05
C PHE A 162 -6.51 21.40 -5.30
N HIS A 163 -7.27 22.03 -4.39
CA HIS A 163 -7.57 23.46 -4.49
C HIS A 163 -6.28 24.30 -4.48
N THR A 164 -5.38 24.03 -3.54
CA THR A 164 -4.10 24.73 -3.42
C THR A 164 -3.24 24.51 -4.68
N MET A 165 -3.14 23.27 -5.16
CA MET A 165 -2.43 22.93 -6.39
C MET A 165 -3.00 23.67 -7.61
N ARG A 166 -4.33 23.75 -7.73
CA ARG A 166 -4.99 24.46 -8.83
C ARG A 166 -4.69 25.96 -8.76
N ASP A 167 -4.77 26.55 -7.58
CA ASP A 167 -4.51 27.98 -7.37
C ASP A 167 -3.02 28.32 -7.61
N ASP A 168 -2.11 27.39 -7.29
CA ASP A 168 -0.67 27.44 -7.60
C ASP A 168 -0.33 27.01 -9.05
N ASN A 169 -1.35 26.69 -9.86
CA ASN A 169 -1.23 26.27 -11.25
C ASN A 169 -0.33 25.04 -11.47
N GLN A 170 -0.35 24.10 -10.52
CA GLN A 170 0.44 22.87 -10.51
C GLN A 170 -0.27 21.71 -11.22
N SER A 171 0.51 20.84 -11.87
CA SER A 171 0.04 19.59 -12.46
C SER A 171 0.16 18.42 -11.48
N VAL A 172 -0.61 17.36 -11.76
CA VAL A 172 -0.45 16.04 -11.14
C VAL A 172 0.12 15.07 -12.17
N THR A 173 0.90 14.09 -11.73
CA THR A 173 1.38 13.02 -12.60
C THR A 173 0.54 11.76 -12.38
N PHE A 174 -0.07 11.25 -13.44
CA PHE A 174 -0.75 9.96 -13.42
C PHE A 174 0.20 8.83 -13.83
N LEU A 175 -0.05 7.61 -13.32
CA LEU A 175 0.69 6.41 -13.71
C LEU A 175 -0.22 5.18 -13.69
N ASN A 176 -0.50 4.61 -14.85
CA ASN A 176 -1.21 3.33 -14.97
C ASN A 176 -0.33 2.30 -15.68
N LEU A 177 -0.66 1.02 -15.55
CA LEU A 177 0.03 -0.05 -16.27
C LEU A 177 -0.90 -0.64 -17.33
N TYR A 178 -0.48 -0.64 -18.59
CA TYR A 178 -1.17 -1.39 -19.63
C TYR A 178 -0.30 -2.58 -20.05
N LYS A 179 -0.79 -3.80 -19.81
CA LYS A 179 -0.05 -5.05 -20.05
C LYS A 179 1.39 -5.02 -19.48
N GLY A 180 1.55 -4.36 -18.33
CA GLY A 180 2.82 -4.21 -17.61
C GLY A 180 3.63 -2.95 -17.96
N VAL A 181 3.40 -2.33 -19.12
CA VAL A 181 4.08 -1.12 -19.58
C VAL A 181 3.52 0.11 -18.85
N PRO A 182 4.38 0.97 -18.28
CA PRO A 182 3.94 2.18 -17.60
C PRO A 182 3.47 3.24 -18.61
N ILE A 183 2.24 3.70 -18.44
CA ILE A 183 1.68 4.86 -19.12
C ILE A 183 1.63 5.98 -18.08
N SER A 184 2.35 7.07 -18.34
CA SER A 184 2.45 8.20 -17.43
C SER A 184 2.35 9.51 -18.20
N SER A 185 1.50 10.41 -17.70
CA SER A 185 1.41 11.77 -18.20
C SER A 185 1.13 12.74 -17.05
N GLU A 186 1.50 14.01 -17.25
CA GLU A 186 0.98 15.09 -16.43
C GLU A 186 -0.47 15.40 -16.81
N ALA A 187 -1.21 15.95 -15.85
CA ALA A 187 -2.57 16.40 -16.01
C ALA A 187 -2.79 17.69 -15.22
N SER A 188 -3.62 18.58 -15.76
CA SER A 188 -4.00 19.84 -15.11
C SER A 188 -5.37 19.72 -14.48
N ILE A 189 -5.55 20.28 -13.28
CA ILE A 189 -6.86 20.39 -12.62
C ILE A 189 -7.70 21.41 -13.38
N VAL A 190 -8.87 20.99 -13.87
CA VAL A 190 -9.82 21.84 -14.60
C VAL A 190 -10.85 22.42 -13.65
N GLU A 191 -11.45 21.56 -12.83
CA GLU A 191 -12.56 21.91 -11.96
C GLU A 191 -12.54 21.03 -10.71
N ILE A 192 -13.00 21.57 -9.59
CA ILE A 192 -13.21 20.86 -8.34
C ILE A 192 -14.62 21.20 -7.87
N GLU A 193 -15.51 20.21 -7.83
CA GLU A 193 -16.90 20.35 -7.40
C GLU A 193 -17.19 19.35 -6.28
N GLY A 194 -17.24 19.84 -5.04
CA GLY A 194 -17.35 19.00 -3.85
C GLY A 194 -16.17 18.03 -3.74
N GLU A 195 -16.46 16.73 -3.72
CA GLU A 195 -15.47 15.64 -3.63
C GLU A 195 -15.01 15.12 -5.01
N GLN A 196 -15.40 15.79 -6.10
CA GLN A 196 -15.05 15.41 -7.45
C GLN A 196 -14.02 16.37 -8.03
N VAL A 197 -13.02 15.82 -8.71
CA VAL A 197 -11.99 16.61 -9.39
C VAL A 197 -11.95 16.21 -10.85
N THR A 198 -12.08 17.20 -11.72
CA THR A 198 -11.97 17.05 -13.17
C THR A 198 -10.55 17.38 -13.58
N PHE A 199 -9.89 16.43 -14.23
CA PHE A 199 -8.54 16.61 -14.77
C PHE A 199 -8.60 16.65 -16.28
N ARG A 200 -7.77 17.50 -16.89
CA ARG A 200 -7.45 17.42 -18.32
C ARG A 200 -6.15 16.64 -18.47
N ILE A 201 -6.18 15.59 -19.28
CA ILE A 201 -5.16 14.55 -19.32
C ILE A 201 -4.79 14.17 -20.76
N ASP A 202 -3.66 13.50 -20.96
CA ASP A 202 -3.33 12.95 -22.27
C ASP A 202 -4.25 11.76 -22.64
N LYS A 203 -4.58 11.61 -23.92
CA LYS A 203 -5.50 10.58 -24.40
C LYS A 203 -5.00 9.15 -24.13
N LEU A 204 -3.69 8.90 -24.24
CA LEU A 204 -3.14 7.58 -23.95
C LEU A 204 -3.24 7.24 -22.47
N GLN A 205 -3.05 8.23 -21.61
CA GLN A 205 -3.23 8.06 -20.17
C GLN A 205 -4.71 7.82 -19.83
N GLU A 206 -5.63 8.53 -20.46
CA GLU A 206 -7.08 8.36 -20.25
C GLU A 206 -7.55 6.93 -20.59
N ILE A 207 -7.13 6.39 -21.75
CA ILE A 207 -7.49 5.02 -22.13
C ILE A 207 -6.82 3.99 -21.21
N ALA A 208 -5.58 4.22 -20.79
CA ALA A 208 -4.89 3.34 -19.84
C ALA A 208 -5.62 3.29 -18.49
N MET A 209 -6.02 4.45 -17.97
CA MET A 209 -6.84 4.54 -16.74
C MET A 209 -8.17 3.79 -16.89
N LYS A 210 -8.85 3.97 -18.01
CA LYS A 210 -10.13 3.30 -18.28
C LYS A 210 -9.99 1.77 -18.30
N LEU A 211 -8.97 1.25 -18.97
CA LEU A 211 -8.73 -0.20 -19.07
C LEU A 211 -8.24 -0.80 -17.75
N ASP A 212 -7.49 -0.06 -16.94
CA ASP A 212 -7.08 -0.46 -15.58
C ASP A 212 -8.26 -0.34 -14.58
N GLY A 213 -9.25 0.49 -14.90
CA GLY A 213 -10.46 0.74 -14.11
C GLY A 213 -10.27 1.69 -12.93
N GLN A 214 -9.05 2.19 -12.71
CA GLN A 214 -8.70 3.06 -11.59
C GLN A 214 -7.69 4.13 -12.02
N ALA A 215 -7.73 5.27 -11.33
CA ALA A 215 -6.79 6.35 -11.49
C ALA A 215 -5.71 6.28 -10.42
N PHE A 216 -4.46 6.45 -10.79
CA PHE A 216 -3.33 6.45 -9.85
C PHE A 216 -2.50 7.71 -10.02
N ILE A 217 -2.33 8.48 -8.94
CA ILE A 217 -1.57 9.74 -8.93
C ILE A 217 -0.26 9.52 -8.16
N VAL A 218 0.83 9.95 -8.77
CA VAL A 218 2.17 9.87 -8.19
C VAL A 218 2.32 10.94 -7.10
N LYS A 219 2.90 10.57 -5.95
CA LYS A 219 3.19 11.49 -4.85
C LYS A 219 4.02 12.70 -5.33
N ASN A 220 3.78 13.86 -4.74
CA ASN A 220 4.44 15.12 -5.11
C ASN A 220 4.62 16.00 -3.85
N ASN A 221 4.91 17.29 -4.01
CA ASN A 221 5.11 18.19 -2.87
C ASN A 221 3.84 18.46 -2.06
N TYR A 222 2.66 18.19 -2.61
CA TYR A 222 1.36 18.37 -1.95
C TYR A 222 0.85 17.05 -1.35
N PHE A 223 1.27 15.90 -1.91
CA PHE A 223 0.91 14.57 -1.44
C PHE A 223 2.14 13.78 -1.02
N ASN A 224 2.27 13.50 0.28
CA ASN A 224 3.38 12.70 0.82
C ASN A 224 3.32 11.21 0.42
N LYS A 225 2.17 10.73 -0.05
CA LYS A 225 1.91 9.37 -0.53
C LYS A 225 1.24 9.39 -1.91
N HIS A 226 1.31 8.27 -2.62
CA HIS A 226 0.60 8.12 -3.89
C HIS A 226 -0.91 8.08 -3.63
N LEU A 227 -1.72 8.48 -4.61
CA LEU A 227 -3.17 8.38 -4.50
C LEU A 227 -3.73 7.36 -5.48
N LYS A 228 -4.86 6.79 -5.11
CA LYS A 228 -5.78 6.09 -6.00
C LYS A 228 -7.13 6.82 -5.98
N ALA A 229 -7.83 6.82 -7.10
CA ALA A 229 -9.18 7.34 -7.20
C ALA A 229 -10.06 6.49 -8.13
N ASP A 230 -11.37 6.58 -7.91
CA ASP A 230 -12.38 5.96 -8.77
C ASP A 230 -12.65 6.87 -9.97
N ILE A 231 -12.76 6.26 -11.16
CA ILE A 231 -13.13 6.95 -12.39
C ILE A 231 -14.66 7.00 -12.47
N ILE A 232 -15.22 8.21 -12.51
CA ILE A 232 -16.67 8.41 -12.66
C ILE A 232 -17.07 8.52 -14.10
N TYR A 233 -16.30 9.32 -14.83
CA TYR A 233 -16.58 9.62 -16.22
C TYR A 233 -15.29 9.99 -16.93
N SER A 234 -15.18 9.57 -18.19
CA SER A 234 -14.07 9.86 -19.10
C SER A 234 -14.65 10.43 -20.40
N ASP A 235 -14.20 11.62 -20.76
CA ASP A 235 -14.56 12.33 -21.98
C ASP A 235 -13.35 12.40 -22.92
N PHE A 236 -13.25 11.37 -23.78
CA PHE A 236 -12.18 11.26 -24.78
C PHE A 236 -12.22 12.35 -25.86
N GLN A 237 -13.32 13.08 -25.99
CA GLN A 237 -13.43 14.19 -26.96
C GLN A 237 -12.76 15.44 -26.41
N ASN A 238 -12.98 15.74 -25.12
CA ASN A 238 -12.43 16.90 -24.43
C ASN A 238 -11.13 16.60 -23.66
N ASN A 239 -10.70 15.34 -23.63
CA ASN A 239 -9.57 14.82 -22.87
C ASN A 239 -9.69 15.11 -21.37
N THR A 240 -10.89 14.91 -20.81
CA THR A 240 -11.16 15.15 -19.39
C THR A 240 -11.63 13.91 -18.69
N VAL A 241 -11.21 13.76 -17.44
CA VAL A 241 -11.63 12.65 -16.56
C VAL A 241 -12.10 13.20 -15.22
N VAL A 242 -13.25 12.72 -14.77
CA VAL A 242 -13.84 13.08 -13.47
C VAL A 242 -13.54 11.96 -12.49
N LEU A 243 -12.86 12.30 -11.40
CA LEU A 243 -12.41 11.36 -10.38
C LEU A 243 -13.06 11.67 -9.02
N LYS A 244 -13.27 10.63 -8.21
CA LYS A 244 -13.74 10.73 -6.82
C LYS A 244 -13.10 9.68 -5.93
N ASN A 245 -13.45 9.70 -4.63
CA ASN A 245 -13.04 8.68 -3.65
C ASN A 245 -11.51 8.52 -3.59
N PHE A 246 -10.81 9.64 -3.45
CA PHE A 246 -9.36 9.64 -3.37
C PHE A 246 -8.89 8.97 -2.08
N ILE A 247 -7.94 8.03 -2.20
CA ILE A 247 -7.34 7.32 -1.08
C ILE A 247 -5.82 7.30 -1.21
N TYR A 248 -5.12 7.46 -0.09
CA TYR A 248 -3.67 7.26 -0.07
C TYR A 248 -3.30 5.78 -0.23
N LEU A 249 -2.25 5.54 -1.00
CA LEU A 249 -1.64 4.23 -1.15
C LEU A 249 -0.38 4.12 -0.28
N LEU A 250 -0.20 2.97 0.36
CA LEU A 250 1.00 2.65 1.12
C LEU A 250 2.25 2.59 0.21
N ASN A 251 2.10 2.06 -0.99
CA ASN A 251 3.18 1.97 -1.97
C ASN A 251 2.63 1.97 -3.41
N MET A 252 3.55 2.14 -4.36
CA MET A 252 3.28 2.01 -5.80
C MET A 252 4.40 1.16 -6.41
N PRO A 253 4.30 -0.18 -6.36
CA PRO A 253 5.38 -1.09 -6.76
C PRO A 253 5.87 -0.90 -8.20
N ALA A 254 5.02 -0.35 -9.09
CA ALA A 254 5.40 -0.01 -10.45
C ALA A 254 6.62 0.94 -10.53
N LEU A 255 6.68 1.94 -9.63
CA LEU A 255 7.76 2.94 -9.59
C LEU A 255 9.06 2.40 -8.97
N GLN A 256 9.00 1.27 -8.28
CA GLN A 256 10.18 0.64 -7.67
C GLN A 256 10.92 -0.28 -8.67
N ARG A 257 10.40 -0.43 -9.89
CA ARG A 257 11.00 -1.28 -10.92
C ARG A 257 12.16 -0.54 -11.59
N GLU A 258 13.32 -1.18 -11.64
CA GLU A 258 14.47 -0.70 -12.43
C GLU A 258 14.22 -0.83 -13.94
N PHE A 259 13.48 -1.86 -14.35
CA PHE A 259 13.22 -2.17 -15.76
C PHE A 259 11.72 -2.34 -16.03
N ILE A 260 11.29 -1.91 -17.22
CA ILE A 260 9.94 -2.14 -17.73
C ILE A 260 9.66 -3.65 -17.76
N ARG A 261 8.45 -4.01 -17.34
CA ARG A 261 7.95 -5.39 -17.38
C ARG A 261 6.85 -5.47 -18.43
N VAL A 262 6.96 -6.40 -19.36
CA VAL A 262 5.94 -6.65 -20.38
C VAL A 262 5.20 -7.94 -20.07
N HIS A 263 3.88 -7.96 -20.32
CA HIS A 263 3.14 -9.21 -20.43
C HIS A 263 3.39 -9.82 -21.82
N PRO A 264 3.78 -11.10 -21.89
CA PRO A 264 4.05 -11.75 -23.15
C PRO A 264 2.79 -11.83 -24.01
N ASP A 265 2.96 -11.72 -25.33
CA ASP A 265 1.94 -12.04 -26.35
C ASP A 265 1.77 -13.55 -26.58
N ILE A 266 2.61 -14.35 -25.93
CA ILE A 266 2.71 -15.79 -26.14
C ILE A 266 2.40 -16.59 -24.89
N ILE A 267 1.96 -17.82 -25.11
CA ILE A 267 1.88 -18.83 -24.07
C ILE A 267 3.22 -19.58 -24.06
N ALA A 268 4.16 -19.11 -23.24
CA ALA A 268 5.46 -19.77 -23.06
C ALA A 268 5.46 -20.63 -21.79
N ASN A 269 5.79 -21.92 -21.93
CA ASN A 269 6.09 -22.78 -20.79
C ASN A 269 7.46 -22.39 -20.23
N VAL A 270 7.51 -22.23 -18.92
CA VAL A 270 8.71 -21.94 -18.16
C VAL A 270 9.01 -23.12 -17.27
N TYR A 271 10.23 -23.63 -17.39
CA TYR A 271 10.73 -24.77 -16.64
C TYR A 271 11.64 -24.25 -15.53
N LEU A 272 11.25 -24.52 -14.29
CA LEU A 272 12.03 -24.16 -13.10
C LEU A 272 12.72 -25.43 -12.59
N HIS A 273 14.04 -25.45 -12.67
CA HIS A 273 14.87 -26.56 -12.22
C HIS A 273 15.50 -26.21 -10.87
N GLN A 274 15.09 -26.93 -9.83
CA GLN A 274 15.68 -26.85 -8.49
C GLN A 274 16.68 -28.00 -8.28
N PHE A 275 17.49 -27.90 -7.23
CA PHE A 275 18.35 -29.00 -6.79
C PHE A 275 17.51 -30.23 -6.43
N GLY A 276 17.82 -31.37 -7.07
CA GLY A 276 17.19 -32.66 -6.81
C GLY A 276 16.05 -33.01 -7.77
N ASN A 277 16.33 -33.07 -9.09
CA ASN A 277 15.52 -33.64 -10.20
C ASN A 277 14.02 -33.29 -10.30
N MET A 278 13.42 -32.55 -9.36
CA MET A 278 12.05 -32.08 -9.41
C MET A 278 12.00 -30.77 -10.18
N GLN A 279 11.22 -30.77 -11.25
CA GLN A 279 11.00 -29.63 -12.13
C GLN A 279 9.59 -29.09 -11.83
N THR A 280 9.46 -27.78 -11.72
CA THR A 280 8.15 -27.11 -11.70
C THR A 280 7.91 -26.52 -13.08
N ILE A 281 6.75 -26.80 -13.67
CA ILE A 281 6.37 -26.26 -14.97
C ILE A 281 5.32 -25.16 -14.76
N GLY A 282 5.58 -23.98 -15.28
CA GLY A 282 4.64 -22.86 -15.22
C GLY A 282 4.50 -22.15 -16.56
N ARG A 283 3.69 -21.09 -16.57
CA ARG A 283 3.54 -20.18 -17.71
C ARG A 283 4.20 -18.86 -17.41
N LEU A 284 4.85 -18.30 -18.43
CA LEU A 284 5.39 -16.94 -18.39
C LEU A 284 4.24 -15.95 -18.17
N TYR A 285 4.34 -15.14 -17.11
CA TYR A 285 3.33 -14.14 -16.75
C TYR A 285 3.81 -12.73 -17.08
N ASP A 286 5.02 -12.37 -16.66
CA ASP A 286 5.67 -11.11 -16.99
C ASP A 286 7.18 -11.30 -17.16
N LEU A 287 7.79 -10.42 -17.95
CA LEU A 287 9.23 -10.42 -18.21
C LEU A 287 9.78 -9.00 -18.19
N SER A 288 10.89 -8.80 -17.48
CA SER A 288 11.80 -7.67 -17.67
C SER A 288 13.23 -8.16 -17.83
N MET A 289 14.18 -7.24 -18.01
CA MET A 289 15.61 -7.56 -18.13
C MET A 289 16.11 -8.47 -17.00
N ASN A 290 15.70 -8.18 -15.76
CA ASN A 290 16.20 -8.85 -14.56
C ASN A 290 15.07 -9.47 -13.73
N GLY A 291 13.84 -9.48 -14.24
CA GLY A 291 12.65 -9.93 -13.51
C GLY A 291 11.81 -10.89 -14.33
N LEU A 292 11.25 -11.88 -13.65
CA LEU A 292 10.43 -12.91 -14.28
C LEU A 292 9.27 -13.31 -13.38
N GLY A 293 8.05 -13.25 -13.90
CA GLY A 293 6.86 -13.80 -13.28
C GLY A 293 6.50 -15.14 -13.91
N VAL A 294 6.32 -16.19 -13.10
CA VAL A 294 5.86 -17.50 -13.56
C VAL A 294 4.64 -17.94 -12.75
N VAL A 295 3.57 -18.35 -13.44
CA VAL A 295 2.37 -18.91 -12.80
C VAL A 295 2.33 -20.41 -13.02
N SER A 296 2.21 -21.19 -11.95
CA SER A 296 2.09 -22.65 -12.02
C SER A 296 1.01 -23.16 -11.06
N SER A 297 0.35 -24.25 -11.41
CA SER A 297 -0.47 -25.02 -10.47
C SER A 297 0.36 -25.96 -9.59
N GLU A 298 1.65 -26.11 -9.89
CA GLU A 298 2.57 -26.99 -9.17
C GLU A 298 3.40 -26.16 -8.19
N ASN A 299 3.65 -26.74 -7.01
CA ASN A 299 4.64 -26.23 -6.07
C ASN A 299 5.53 -27.38 -5.58
N ASN A 300 6.50 -27.76 -6.41
CA ASN A 300 7.40 -28.87 -6.16
C ASN A 300 8.56 -28.50 -5.21
N GLY A 301 8.25 -27.79 -4.11
CA GLY A 301 9.21 -27.39 -3.09
C GLY A 301 9.95 -26.08 -3.38
N ILE A 302 9.38 -25.20 -4.21
CA ILE A 302 9.95 -23.88 -4.48
C ILE A 302 9.54 -22.92 -3.35
N PHE A 303 10.53 -22.28 -2.73
CA PHE A 303 10.35 -21.33 -1.63
C PHE A 303 11.10 -20.02 -1.89
N VAL A 304 10.79 -18.97 -1.14
CA VAL A 304 11.46 -17.67 -1.23
C VAL A 304 12.95 -17.80 -0.88
N GLY A 305 13.83 -17.26 -1.72
CA GLY A 305 15.28 -17.40 -1.65
C GLY A 305 15.84 -18.62 -2.40
N ALA A 306 14.98 -19.49 -2.95
CA ALA A 306 15.44 -20.64 -3.74
C ALA A 306 16.16 -20.17 -5.02
N LYS A 307 17.33 -20.76 -5.27
CA LYS A 307 18.07 -20.61 -6.53
C LYS A 307 17.60 -21.66 -7.52
N VAL A 308 17.22 -21.22 -8.71
CA VAL A 308 16.65 -22.06 -9.77
C VAL A 308 17.33 -21.78 -11.10
N LEU A 309 17.51 -22.82 -11.92
CA LEU A 309 17.78 -22.63 -13.34
C LEU A 309 16.43 -22.50 -14.05
N VAL A 310 16.25 -21.41 -14.78
CA VAL A 310 15.03 -21.09 -15.50
C VAL A 310 15.27 -21.32 -16.99
N ALA A 311 14.41 -22.10 -17.64
CA ALA A 311 14.45 -22.28 -19.09
C ALA A 311 13.07 -22.01 -19.72
N PHE A 312 13.04 -21.27 -20.84
CA PHE A 312 11.84 -21.01 -21.62
C PHE A 312 12.19 -20.58 -23.06
N GLU A 313 11.19 -20.42 -23.91
CA GLU A 313 11.36 -19.95 -25.28
C GLU A 313 10.57 -18.66 -25.53
N LEU A 314 11.20 -17.70 -26.21
CA LEU A 314 10.56 -16.47 -26.67
C LEU A 314 10.22 -16.62 -28.16
N ASN A 315 9.01 -17.10 -28.44
CA ASN A 315 8.51 -17.26 -29.80
C ASN A 315 7.75 -16.00 -30.24
N SER A 316 8.42 -14.98 -30.79
CA SER A 316 7.67 -13.89 -31.44
C SER A 316 7.17 -14.33 -32.81
N VAL A 317 5.91 -14.00 -33.14
CA VAL A 317 5.22 -14.33 -34.41
C VAL A 317 6.03 -13.89 -35.65
N SER A 318 6.91 -12.91 -35.52
CA SER A 318 7.77 -12.38 -36.60
C SER A 318 9.18 -12.98 -36.68
N THR A 319 9.54 -13.95 -35.82
CA THR A 319 10.88 -14.60 -35.84
C THR A 319 10.78 -16.00 -36.39
N SER A 320 10.40 -16.10 -37.66
CA SER A 320 10.53 -17.30 -38.48
C SER A 320 11.84 -17.27 -39.28
N VAL A 321 13.00 -17.10 -38.63
CA VAL A 321 14.31 -17.32 -39.28
C VAL A 321 15.35 -17.80 -38.25
N ASN A 322 15.61 -19.11 -38.21
CA ASN A 322 16.87 -19.79 -37.84
C ASN A 322 17.73 -19.24 -36.67
N GLY A 323 17.15 -18.76 -35.56
CA GLY A 323 17.88 -18.39 -34.34
C GLY A 323 17.53 -19.29 -33.15
N ASP A 324 18.48 -19.50 -32.24
CA ASP A 324 18.24 -20.14 -30.95
C ASP A 324 17.36 -19.24 -30.06
N LYS A 325 16.10 -19.65 -29.90
CA LYS A 325 15.05 -18.93 -29.16
C LYS A 325 15.02 -19.29 -27.68
N LYS A 326 15.88 -20.21 -27.25
CA LYS A 326 15.94 -20.67 -25.89
C LYS A 326 16.55 -19.58 -25.02
N ILE A 327 15.86 -19.30 -23.92
CA ILE A 327 16.38 -18.53 -22.80
C ILE A 327 16.68 -19.53 -21.70
N GLU A 328 17.91 -19.50 -21.20
CA GLU A 328 18.34 -20.27 -20.03
C GLU A 328 19.14 -19.36 -19.10
N VAL A 329 18.60 -19.12 -17.91
CA VAL A 329 19.14 -18.11 -16.97
C VAL A 329 19.09 -18.62 -15.54
N GLN A 330 20.04 -18.17 -14.72
CA GLN A 330 19.97 -18.37 -13.27
C GLN A 330 18.95 -17.40 -12.67
N GLY A 331 18.16 -17.87 -11.72
CA GLY A 331 17.13 -17.09 -11.05
C GLY A 331 17.11 -17.35 -9.54
N GLU A 332 16.58 -16.36 -8.82
CA GLU A 332 16.29 -16.44 -7.40
C GLU A 332 14.84 -16.04 -7.17
N VAL A 333 14.10 -16.86 -6.41
CA VAL A 333 12.71 -16.58 -6.04
C VAL A 333 12.68 -15.49 -4.99
N ILE A 334 12.16 -14.32 -5.32
CA ILE A 334 12.06 -13.17 -4.41
C ILE A 334 10.74 -13.18 -3.65
N ASN A 335 9.68 -13.69 -4.27
CA ASN A 335 8.38 -13.83 -3.64
C ASN A 335 7.57 -14.98 -4.25
N VAL A 336 6.66 -15.55 -3.48
CA VAL A 336 5.66 -16.53 -3.95
C VAL A 336 4.29 -16.02 -3.53
N ILE A 337 3.45 -15.68 -4.52
CA ILE A 337 2.06 -15.28 -4.28
C ILE A 337 1.20 -16.51 -4.47
N GLU A 338 0.52 -16.94 -3.42
CA GLU A 338 -0.40 -18.07 -3.47
C GLU A 338 -1.81 -17.60 -3.81
N TYR A 339 -2.38 -18.20 -4.86
CA TYR A 339 -3.79 -18.13 -5.20
C TYR A 339 -4.46 -19.45 -4.87
N LYS A 340 -5.80 -19.49 -4.94
CA LYS A 340 -6.60 -20.67 -4.59
C LYS A 340 -6.11 -21.98 -5.23
N ASP A 341 -5.73 -21.94 -6.51
CA ASP A 341 -5.36 -23.13 -7.30
C ASP A 341 -4.02 -22.96 -8.05
N SER A 342 -3.22 -21.94 -7.70
CA SER A 342 -1.94 -21.67 -8.38
C SER A 342 -1.00 -20.80 -7.57
N TYR A 343 0.27 -20.81 -7.95
CA TYR A 343 1.36 -20.05 -7.39
C TYR A 343 1.92 -19.11 -8.44
N ARG A 344 2.15 -17.84 -8.10
CA ARG A 344 2.96 -16.91 -8.89
C ARG A 344 4.32 -16.74 -8.25
N TYR A 345 5.33 -17.29 -8.91
CA TYR A 345 6.73 -17.14 -8.58
C TYR A 345 7.25 -15.82 -9.15
N CYS A 346 7.62 -14.89 -8.29
CA CYS A 346 8.28 -13.66 -8.66
C CYS A 346 9.78 -13.86 -8.49
N MET A 347 10.52 -13.86 -9.60
CA MET A 347 11.95 -14.16 -9.61
C MET A 347 12.76 -12.97 -10.08
N ARG A 348 13.96 -12.86 -9.52
CA ARG A 348 15.07 -12.07 -10.07
C ARG A 348 15.92 -13.00 -10.92
N ILE A 349 16.15 -12.65 -12.18
CA ILE A 349 16.99 -13.41 -13.11
C ILE A 349 18.31 -12.70 -13.35
N VAL A 350 19.35 -13.48 -13.67
CA VAL A 350 20.69 -12.97 -13.98
C VAL A 350 21.10 -13.52 -15.36
N PRO A 351 20.64 -12.88 -16.45
CA PRO A 351 21.04 -13.26 -17.80
C PRO A 351 22.51 -12.95 -18.07
N ASN A 352 23.18 -13.80 -18.85
CA ASN A 352 24.47 -13.47 -19.45
C ASN A 352 24.27 -12.50 -20.63
N ARG A 353 25.35 -12.03 -21.24
CA ARG A 353 25.28 -11.05 -22.34
C ARG A 353 24.36 -11.51 -23.49
N GLU A 354 24.48 -12.75 -23.95
CA GLU A 354 23.68 -13.26 -25.06
C GLU A 354 22.19 -13.32 -24.69
N MET A 355 21.85 -13.86 -23.51
CA MET A 355 20.47 -13.93 -23.03
C MET A 355 19.88 -12.54 -22.80
N SER A 356 20.67 -11.59 -22.31
CA SER A 356 20.26 -10.19 -22.14
C SER A 356 19.91 -9.56 -23.48
N GLU A 357 20.71 -9.78 -24.52
CA GLU A 357 20.42 -9.27 -25.87
C GLU A 357 19.11 -9.86 -26.42
N LYS A 358 18.85 -11.17 -26.23
CA LYS A 358 17.59 -11.82 -26.63
C LYS A 358 16.37 -11.28 -25.86
N ILE A 359 16.49 -11.16 -24.52
CA ILE A 359 15.43 -10.66 -23.65
C ILE A 359 15.11 -9.20 -23.98
N LEU A 360 16.14 -8.36 -24.13
CA LEU A 360 15.97 -6.95 -24.48
C LEU A 360 15.26 -6.79 -25.82
N HIS A 361 15.70 -7.53 -26.85
CA HIS A 361 15.07 -7.49 -28.16
C HIS A 361 13.57 -7.82 -28.10
N TYR A 362 13.20 -8.86 -27.34
CA TYR A 362 11.80 -9.22 -27.14
C TYR A 362 11.02 -8.14 -26.38
N ILE A 363 11.57 -7.63 -25.26
CA ILE A 363 10.91 -6.60 -24.44
C ILE A 363 10.66 -5.34 -25.26
N THR A 364 11.67 -4.83 -25.98
CA THR A 364 11.54 -3.61 -26.79
C THR A 364 10.48 -3.77 -27.87
N LYS A 365 10.46 -4.93 -28.55
CA LYS A 365 9.43 -5.22 -29.55
C LYS A 365 8.04 -5.28 -28.91
N ARG A 366 7.91 -6.01 -27.80
CA ARG A 366 6.64 -6.22 -27.12
C ARG A 366 6.10 -4.92 -26.51
N GLU A 367 6.97 -4.06 -25.99
CA GLU A 367 6.60 -2.73 -25.51
C GLU A 367 6.00 -1.89 -26.65
N HIS A 368 6.63 -1.88 -27.82
CA HIS A 368 6.11 -1.17 -28.99
C HIS A 368 4.73 -1.68 -29.41
N GLU A 369 4.55 -3.00 -29.49
CA GLU A 369 3.26 -3.64 -29.79
C GLU A 369 2.20 -3.30 -28.74
N ILE A 370 2.55 -3.27 -27.45
CA ILE A 370 1.60 -2.92 -26.37
C ILE A 370 1.15 -1.45 -26.49
N LEU A 371 2.05 -0.54 -26.86
CA LEU A 371 1.71 0.86 -27.09
C LEU A 371 0.87 1.04 -28.36
N GLU A 372 1.12 0.25 -29.41
CA GLU A 372 0.29 0.23 -30.62
C GLU A 372 -1.10 -0.34 -30.32
N ASP A 373 -1.19 -1.45 -29.58
CA ASP A 373 -2.44 -2.03 -29.08
C ASP A 373 -3.25 -0.96 -28.31
N LEU A 374 -2.61 -0.21 -27.40
CA LEU A 374 -3.30 0.83 -26.62
C LEU A 374 -3.80 1.98 -27.49
N ASN A 375 -3.03 2.38 -28.50
CA ASN A 375 -3.48 3.37 -29.48
C ASN A 375 -4.67 2.86 -30.31
N ASN A 376 -4.69 1.58 -30.65
CA ASN A 376 -5.81 0.97 -31.37
C ASN A 376 -7.08 0.94 -30.51
N GLU A 377 -6.98 0.54 -29.23
CA GLU A 377 -8.07 0.64 -28.25
C GLU A 377 -8.61 2.08 -28.17
N LEU A 378 -7.72 3.08 -28.12
CA LEU A 378 -8.12 4.49 -28.09
C LEU A 378 -8.91 4.92 -29.35
N ASN A 379 -8.58 4.37 -30.52
CA ASN A 379 -9.25 4.74 -31.77
C ASN A 379 -10.73 4.30 -31.81
N GLU A 380 -11.11 3.24 -31.08
CA GLU A 380 -12.52 2.83 -30.97
C GLU A 380 -13.39 3.88 -30.26
N TYR A 381 -12.78 4.74 -29.43
CA TYR A 381 -13.46 5.81 -28.69
C TYR A 381 -13.42 7.17 -29.40
N ARG A 382 -12.83 7.25 -30.59
CA ARG A 382 -12.77 8.46 -31.41
C ARG A 382 -13.90 8.55 -32.46
N VAL A 383 -14.79 7.56 -32.49
CA VAL A 383 -15.89 7.43 -33.46
C VAL A 383 -17.13 8.21 -33.03
#